data_AF-G0PE07-F1
#
_entry.id   AF-G0PE07-F1
#
_cell.length_a   1.000
_cell.length_b   1.000
_cell.length_c   1.000
_cell.angle_alpha   90.00
_cell.angle_beta   90.00
_cell.angle_gamma   90.00
#
_symmetry.space_group_name_H-M   'P 1'
#
loop_
_entity.id
_entity.type
_entity.pdbx_description
1 polymer ?
#
loop_
_entity_poly.entity_id
_entity_poly.type
_entity_poly.pdbx_seq_one_letter_code
_entity_poly.pdbx_strand_id
1 'polypeptide(L)'
;MVLVVVDNASYYYRYSCVFGVYDLPNLVRRHELVAHKLYFSYQPAAFLCLVENTRRKSMRVPQLDFSAESYKYENVKNSPK
;
A
#
# COMPACT_ATOMS: atom_id res chain seq x y z
N MET A 1 1.32 -4.04 -15.81
CA MET A 1 2.64 -3.43 -15.56
C MET A 1 2.41 -2.08 -14.90
N VAL A 2 2.51 -2.01 -13.56
CA VAL A 2 2.48 -0.69 -12.90
C VAL A 2 3.83 -0.05 -13.21
N LEU A 3 3.82 1.01 -13.99
CA LEU A 3 5.01 1.81 -14.26
C LEU A 3 5.34 2.55 -12.94
N VAL A 4 6.31 2.02 -12.21
CA VAL A 4 6.95 2.73 -11.09
C VAL A 4 8.17 3.38 -11.70
N VAL A 5 8.25 4.70 -11.63
CA VAL A 5 9.47 5.44 -12.00
C VAL A 5 10.62 4.86 -11.17
N VAL A 6 11.67 4.39 -11.83
CA VAL A 6 12.87 3.91 -11.13
C VAL A 6 13.65 5.14 -10.71
N ASP A 7 13.56 5.47 -9.44
CA ASP A 7 14.46 6.44 -8.83
C ASP A 7 15.81 5.77 -8.53
N ASN A 8 16.88 6.56 -8.33
CA ASN A 8 18.26 6.07 -8.10
C ASN A 8 18.42 5.10 -6.89
N ALA A 9 17.36 4.86 -6.12
CA ALA A 9 17.33 3.99 -4.96
C ALA A 9 16.54 2.68 -5.17
N SER A 10 15.97 2.45 -6.35
CA SER A 10 15.31 1.19 -6.71
C SER A 10 16.02 0.48 -7.86
N TYR A 11 15.77 -0.83 -8.00
CA TYR A 11 16.31 -1.61 -9.11
C TYR A 11 15.30 -2.62 -9.62
N TYR A 12 15.47 -3.05 -10.88
CA TYR A 12 14.61 -4.06 -11.49
C TYR A 12 15.20 -5.46 -11.33
N TYR A 13 14.39 -6.40 -10.83
CA TYR A 13 14.75 -7.82 -10.70
C TYR A 13 13.61 -8.73 -11.17
N ARG A 14 13.90 -9.60 -12.14
CA ARG A 14 12.94 -10.54 -12.75
C ARG A 14 11.63 -9.86 -13.15
N TYR A 15 11.72 -8.88 -14.07
CA TYR A 15 10.57 -8.16 -14.64
C TYR A 15 9.71 -7.34 -13.66
N SER A 16 10.21 -7.06 -12.47
CA SER A 16 9.50 -6.26 -11.45
C SER A 16 10.48 -5.35 -10.71
N CYS A 17 9.99 -4.19 -10.25
CA CYS A 17 10.77 -3.27 -9.44
C CYS A 17 10.92 -3.78 -7.99
N VAL A 18 12.12 -3.62 -7.43
CA VAL A 18 12.39 -3.70 -6.00
C VAL A 18 12.43 -2.28 -5.47
N PHE A 19 11.49 -1.95 -4.59
CA PHE A 19 11.29 -0.59 -4.10
C PHE A 19 12.38 -0.18 -3.10
N GLY A 20 12.86 1.05 -3.26
CA GLY A 20 13.73 1.75 -2.32
C GLY A 20 12.98 2.79 -1.49
N VAL A 21 13.74 3.54 -0.70
CA VAL A 21 13.18 4.57 0.21
C VAL A 21 12.44 5.67 -0.55
N TYR A 22 12.96 6.08 -1.71
CA TYR A 22 12.38 7.18 -2.50
C TYR A 22 11.11 6.80 -3.25
N ASP A 23 10.82 5.51 -3.43
CA ASP A 23 9.56 5.07 -4.03
C ASP A 23 8.38 5.17 -3.03
N LEU A 24 8.67 5.15 -1.72
CA LEU A 24 7.66 5.09 -0.67
C LEU A 24 6.62 6.21 -0.74
N PRO A 25 6.97 7.50 -0.94
CA PRO A 25 5.97 8.57 -1.02
C PRO A 25 4.95 8.37 -2.15
N ASN A 26 5.36 7.75 -3.26
CA ASN A 26 4.46 7.40 -4.36
C ASN A 26 3.68 6.11 -4.03
N LEU A 27 4.34 5.13 -3.41
CA LEU A 27 3.77 3.83 -3.05
C LEU A 27 2.69 3.94 -1.96
N VAL A 28 2.83 4.83 -0.98
CA VAL A 28 1.89 4.94 0.15
C VAL A 28 0.65 5.78 -0.16
N ARG A 29 0.64 6.53 -1.27
CA ARG A 29 -0.50 7.32 -1.77
C ARG A 29 -1.42 6.52 -2.70
N ARG A 30 -0.92 5.39 -3.17
CA ARG A 30 -1.60 4.44 -4.03
C ARG A 30 -2.70 3.70 -3.26
N HIS A 31 -3.73 3.26 -3.98
CA HIS A 31 -4.89 2.55 -3.41
C HIS A 31 -4.66 1.04 -3.35
N GLU A 32 -3.54 0.57 -3.91
CA GLU A 32 -3.10 -0.81 -3.93
C GLU A 32 -2.81 -1.30 -2.50
N LEU A 33 -3.45 -2.41 -2.10
CA LEU A 33 -3.36 -2.96 -0.74
C LEU A 33 -1.99 -3.60 -0.43
N VAL A 34 -1.35 -4.20 -1.43
CA VAL A 34 -0.11 -4.95 -1.29
C VAL A 34 0.88 -4.48 -2.34
N ALA A 35 2.11 -4.23 -1.90
CA ALA A 35 3.23 -3.89 -2.77
C ALA A 35 4.26 -5.03 -2.80
N HIS A 36 4.70 -5.38 -4.00
CA HIS A 36 5.76 -6.35 -4.25
C HIS A 36 6.74 -5.74 -5.28
N LYS A 37 8.04 -5.58 -5.01
CA LYS A 37 8.92 -6.25 -4.01
C LYS A 37 9.63 -5.27 -3.06
N LEU A 38 9.74 -5.63 -1.78
CA LEU A 38 10.63 -4.99 -0.79
C LEU A 38 11.50 -6.09 -0.15
N TYR A 39 12.81 -5.90 -0.09
CA TYR A 39 13.74 -6.87 0.48
C TYR A 39 14.52 -6.27 1.65
N PHE A 40 14.68 -7.00 2.75
CA PHE A 40 15.47 -6.53 3.89
C PHE A 40 16.98 -6.44 3.56
N SER A 41 17.44 -7.23 2.59
CA SER A 41 18.80 -7.19 2.05
C SER A 41 19.07 -5.98 1.15
N TYR A 42 18.04 -5.22 0.76
CA TYR A 42 18.18 -4.03 -0.09
C TYR A 42 17.43 -2.86 0.52
N GLN A 43 18.18 -1.87 1.01
CA GLN A 43 17.63 -0.68 1.67
C GLN A 43 16.58 -1.01 2.75
N PRO A 44 16.97 -1.64 3.89
CA PRO A 44 16.05 -2.02 4.97
C PRO A 44 15.24 -0.84 5.53
N ALA A 45 15.77 0.39 5.40
CA ALA A 45 15.03 1.61 5.71
C ALA A 45 13.69 1.71 4.96
N ALA A 46 13.62 1.26 3.70
CA ALA A 46 12.39 1.28 2.92
C ALA A 46 11.29 0.41 3.56
N PHE A 47 11.67 -0.79 3.99
CA PHE A 47 10.76 -1.70 4.70
C PHE A 47 10.32 -1.12 6.05
N LEU A 48 11.26 -0.62 6.85
CA LEU A 48 10.97 -0.06 8.18
C LEU A 48 10.08 1.18 8.10
N CYS A 49 10.35 2.11 7.19
CA CYS A 49 9.53 3.30 6.98
C CYS A 49 8.10 2.94 6.53
N LEU A 50 7.95 1.93 5.66
CA LEU A 50 6.62 1.47 5.24
C LEU A 50 5.83 0.90 6.41
N VAL A 51 6.45 0.05 7.25
CA VAL A 51 5.83 -0.52 8.46
C VAL A 51 5.40 0.58 9.43
N GLU A 52 6.29 1.54 9.70
CA GLU A 52 5.97 2.65 10.59
C GLU A 52 4.81 3.50 10.06
N ASN A 53 4.81 3.82 8.76
CA ASN A 53 3.74 4.59 8.13
C ASN A 53 2.41 3.84 8.18
N THR A 54 2.39 2.54 7.90
CA THR A 54 1.19 1.70 7.99
C THR A 54 0.65 1.67 9.43
N ARG A 55 1.52 1.49 10.43
CA ARG A 55 1.14 1.53 11.85
C ARG A 55 0.57 2.90 12.25
N ARG A 56 1.19 4.00 11.80
CA ARG A 56 0.68 5.36 12.06
C ARG A 56 -0.67 5.58 11.41
N LYS A 57 -0.89 5.09 10.19
CA LYS A 57 -2.19 5.15 9.51
C LYS A 57 -3.25 4.35 10.27
N SER A 58 -2.94 3.12 10.70
CA SER A 58 -3.90 2.28 11.43
C SER A 58 -4.33 2.88 12.78
N MET A 59 -3.46 3.65 13.43
CA MET A 59 -3.79 4.36 14.68
C MET A 59 -4.51 5.69 14.49
N ARG A 60 -4.42 6.32 13.30
CA ARG A 60 -5.01 7.64 13.03
C ARG A 60 -6.45 7.58 12.55
N VAL A 61 -6.87 6.44 12.00
CA VAL A 61 -8.25 6.26 11.56
C VAL A 61 -9.10 6.11 12.83
N PRO A 62 -10.05 7.03 13.13
CA PRO A 62 -11.13 6.71 14.06
C PRO A 62 -11.75 5.44 13.51
N GLN A 63 -11.92 4.41 14.33
CA GLN A 63 -12.65 3.21 13.90
C GLN A 63 -14.05 3.66 13.51
N LEU A 64 -14.25 4.02 12.23
CA LEU A 64 -15.52 3.89 11.57
C LEU A 64 -15.89 2.45 11.83
N ASP A 65 -17.03 2.21 12.46
CA ASP A 65 -17.55 0.89 12.77
C ASP A 65 -17.67 0.10 11.46
N PHE A 66 -16.55 -0.51 11.06
CA PHE A 66 -16.46 -1.29 9.85
C PHE A 66 -17.16 -2.60 10.18
N SER A 67 -18.41 -2.65 9.78
CA SER A 67 -19.24 -3.83 9.87
C SER A 67 -19.34 -4.43 8.46
N ALA A 68 -18.83 -5.65 8.30
CA ALA A 68 -18.89 -6.38 7.04
C ALA A 68 -20.36 -6.62 6.58
N GLU A 69 -21.31 -6.52 7.51
CA GLU A 69 -22.74 -6.57 7.28
C GLU A 69 -23.22 -5.47 6.32
N SER A 70 -22.54 -4.32 6.27
CA SER A 70 -22.83 -3.23 5.31
C SER A 70 -22.60 -3.63 3.84
N TYR A 71 -21.78 -4.67 3.60
CA TYR A 71 -21.50 -5.20 2.25
C TYR A 71 -22.38 -6.40 1.90
N LYS A 72 -23.36 -6.78 2.74
CA LYS A 72 -24.33 -7.81 2.40
C LYS A 72 -25.11 -7.41 1.15
N TYR A 73 -25.23 -8.35 0.22
CA TYR A 73 -25.88 -8.16 -1.08
C TYR A 73 -27.32 -7.63 -0.98
N GLU A 74 -28.02 -7.93 0.13
CA GLU A 74 -29.37 -7.42 0.44
C GLU A 74 -29.42 -5.90 0.60
N ASN A 75 -28.38 -5.28 1.18
CA ASN A 75 -28.32 -3.83 1.40
C ASN A 75 -27.99 -3.05 0.12
N VAL A 76 -27.33 -3.67 -0.85
CA VAL A 76 -26.96 -3.05 -2.14
C VAL A 76 -28.18 -2.82 -3.04
N LYS A 77 -29.24 -3.63 -2.91
CA LYS A 77 -30.47 -3.48 -3.71
C LYS A 77 -31.30 -2.24 -3.33
N ASN A 78 -31.06 -1.65 -2.16
CA ASN A 78 -31.82 -0.51 -1.65
C ASN A 78 -31.10 0.85 -1.82
N SER A 79 -29.99 0.91 -2.55
CA SER A 79 -29.30 2.18 -2.80
C SER A 79 -30.05 2.98 -3.89
N PRO A 80 -30.42 4.25 -3.64
CA PRO A 80 -31.09 5.08 -4.65
C PRO A 80 -30.15 5.27 -5.85
N LYS A 81 -30.69 5.07 -7.04
CA LYS A 81 -30.01 5.30 -8.32
C LYS A 81 -29.77 6.78 -8.58
#